data_AF-A0A954MPU4-F1
#
_entry.id   AF-A0A954MPU4-F1
#
_cell.length_a   1.000
_cell.length_b   1.000
_cell.length_c   1.000
_cell.angle_alpha   90.00
_cell.angle_beta   90.00
_cell.angle_gamma   90.00
#
_symmetry.space_group_name_H-M   'P 1'
#
loop_
_entity.id
_entity.type
_entity.pdbx_description
1 polymer ?
#
loop_
_entity_poly.entity_id
_entity_poly.type
_entity_poly.pdbx_seq_one_letter_code
_entity_poly.pdbx_strand_id
1 'polypeptide(L)'
;VSHVDPALLMKTSDDVVWVLGCPHLAEDLWRRDAMRKLNRIASDAKVCEASTFDYREVWGILESIYDDRWEASNITLSPLGSKLQAIGVTLFCLRHSDVRVLFSVPKQYNRKQWSHGVRELWQISFGSGREFLSNVRRAGAIQLQGFET
;
A
#
# COMPACT_ATOMS: atom_id res chain seq x y z
N VAL A 1 -13.90 6.62 31.96
CA VAL A 1 -13.85 7.24 30.61
C VAL A 1 -12.40 7.54 30.34
N SER A 2 -11.78 6.83 29.41
CA SER A 2 -10.36 7.01 29.06
C SER A 2 -10.18 8.36 28.38
N HIS A 3 -9.41 9.24 28.99
CA HIS A 3 -9.03 10.53 28.44
C HIS A 3 -8.16 10.29 27.19
N VAL A 4 -8.70 10.55 26.00
CA VAL A 4 -7.92 10.55 24.76
C VAL A 4 -7.28 11.92 24.64
N ASP A 5 -5.96 11.96 24.55
CA ASP A 5 -5.20 13.20 24.36
C ASP A 5 -5.70 13.95 23.11
N PRO A 6 -6.16 15.20 23.22
CA PRO A 6 -6.60 16.01 22.08
C PRO A 6 -5.52 16.23 21.02
N ALA A 7 -4.24 16.12 21.35
CA ALA A 7 -3.15 16.16 20.36
C ALA A 7 -3.23 14.97 19.38
N LEU A 8 -3.79 13.82 19.80
CA LEU A 8 -4.08 12.68 18.93
C LEU A 8 -5.32 12.92 18.04
N LEU A 9 -6.10 13.97 18.31
CA LEU A 9 -7.26 14.39 17.51
C LEU A 9 -6.88 15.45 16.46
N MET A 10 -5.67 16.02 16.52
CA MET A 10 -5.15 16.91 15.49
C MET A 10 -4.73 16.09 14.27
N LYS A 11 -5.71 15.73 13.45
CA LYS A 11 -5.45 15.19 12.11
C LYS A 11 -4.99 16.35 11.24
N THR A 12 -3.69 16.50 11.02
CA THR A 12 -3.26 17.35 9.92
C THR A 12 -3.59 16.60 8.62
N SER A 13 -4.13 17.29 7.63
CA SER A 13 -4.44 16.69 6.31
C SER A 13 -3.19 16.08 5.64
N ASP A 14 -2.00 16.46 6.12
CA ASP A 14 -0.70 16.07 5.60
C ASP A 14 -0.26 14.65 6.01
N ASP A 15 -0.85 14.09 7.06
CA ASP A 15 -0.50 12.77 7.61
C ASP A 15 -1.03 11.61 6.77
N VAL A 16 -2.01 11.87 5.91
CA VAL A 16 -2.65 10.84 5.08
C VAL A 16 -2.25 11.03 3.61
N VAL A 17 -1.62 10.01 3.04
CA VAL A 17 -1.33 9.93 1.60
C VAL A 17 -2.21 8.86 0.98
N TRP A 18 -2.91 9.20 -0.09
CA TRP A 18 -3.73 8.27 -0.86
C TRP A 18 -2.95 7.78 -2.07
N VAL A 19 -2.84 6.47 -2.25
CA VAL A 19 -2.32 5.88 -3.49
C VAL A 19 -3.48 5.31 -4.28
N LEU A 20 -3.88 6.00 -5.35
CA LEU A 20 -4.99 5.59 -6.20
C LEU A 20 -4.50 4.68 -7.32
N GLY A 21 -5.24 3.60 -7.56
CA GLY A 21 -5.00 2.72 -8.68
C GLY A 21 -5.44 3.33 -10.00
N CYS A 22 -4.52 3.37 -10.97
CA CYS A 22 -4.80 3.65 -12.37
C CYS A 22 -5.00 2.33 -13.14
N PRO A 23 -6.22 2.03 -13.61
CA PRO A 23 -6.49 0.90 -14.49
C PRO A 23 -5.67 0.94 -15.77
N HIS A 24 -5.20 -0.21 -16.25
CA HIS A 24 -4.45 -0.31 -17.50
C HIS A 24 -5.34 -0.15 -18.75
N LEU A 25 -6.65 -0.32 -18.61
CA LEU A 25 -7.62 -0.12 -19.69
C LEU A 25 -8.34 1.21 -19.52
N ALA A 26 -8.43 1.98 -20.60
CA ALA A 26 -9.12 3.27 -20.61
C ALA A 26 -10.60 3.18 -20.19
N GLU A 27 -11.27 2.08 -20.58
CA GLU A 27 -12.67 1.81 -20.22
C GLU A 27 -12.91 1.67 -18.71
N ASP A 28 -11.85 1.38 -17.94
CA ASP A 28 -11.93 1.17 -16.50
C ASP A 28 -11.55 2.42 -15.68
N LEU A 29 -11.10 3.52 -16.33
CA LEU A 29 -10.62 4.73 -15.64
C LEU A 29 -11.63 5.33 -14.66
N TRP A 30 -12.93 5.12 -14.88
CA TRP A 30 -14.00 5.52 -13.96
C TRP A 30 -13.80 4.96 -12.54
N ARG A 31 -13.10 3.83 -12.38
CA ARG A 31 -12.81 3.24 -11.07
C ARG A 31 -11.99 4.16 -10.18
N ARG A 32 -11.10 4.98 -10.76
CA ARG A 32 -10.33 5.98 -10.01
C ARG A 32 -11.24 7.01 -9.37
N ASP A 33 -12.19 7.53 -10.14
CA ASP A 33 -13.12 8.55 -9.67
C ASP A 33 -14.12 7.95 -8.68
N ALA A 34 -14.54 6.71 -8.91
CA ALA A 34 -15.34 5.94 -7.95
C ALA A 34 -14.60 5.74 -6.62
N MET A 35 -13.29 5.44 -6.63
CA MET A 35 -12.48 5.33 -5.42
C MET A 35 -12.40 6.65 -4.65
N ARG A 36 -12.21 7.79 -5.34
CA ARG A 36 -12.25 9.12 -4.71
C ARG A 36 -13.59 9.38 -4.04
N LYS A 37 -14.69 9.10 -4.73
CA LYS A 37 -16.05 9.30 -4.22
C LYS A 37 -16.37 8.38 -3.05
N LEU A 38 -16.04 7.08 -3.17
CA LEU A 38 -16.32 6.07 -2.16
C LEU A 38 -15.62 6.37 -0.83
N ASN A 39 -14.36 6.82 -0.92
CA ASN A 39 -13.54 7.12 0.25
C ASN A 39 -13.62 8.59 0.70
N ARG A 40 -14.46 9.40 0.05
CA ARG A 40 -14.64 10.84 0.34
C ARG A 40 -13.30 11.59 0.37
N ILE A 41 -12.44 11.30 -0.60
CA ILE A 41 -11.11 11.91 -0.70
C ILE A 41 -11.29 13.39 -1.05
N ALA A 42 -10.80 14.27 -0.18
CA ALA A 42 -10.86 15.71 -0.39
C ALA A 42 -10.01 16.13 -1.61
N SER A 43 -10.38 17.25 -2.25
CA SER A 43 -9.69 17.75 -3.43
C SER A 43 -8.25 18.18 -3.17
N ASP A 44 -7.96 18.60 -1.95
CA ASP A 44 -6.66 19.05 -1.44
C ASP A 44 -5.86 17.92 -0.75
N ALA A 45 -6.38 16.70 -0.70
CA ALA A 45 -5.68 15.56 -0.13
C ALA A 45 -4.40 15.23 -0.93
N LYS A 46 -3.35 14.79 -0.25
CA LYS A 46 -2.14 14.26 -0.90
C LYS A 46 -2.48 12.95 -1.61
N VAL A 47 -2.40 12.96 -2.94
CA VAL A 47 -2.71 11.80 -3.78
C VAL A 47 -1.55 11.47 -4.71
N CYS A 48 -1.12 10.22 -4.68
CA CYS A 48 -0.27 9.60 -5.69
C CYS A 48 -1.12 8.66 -6.55
N GLU A 49 -0.73 8.48 -7.80
CA GLU A 49 -1.33 7.50 -8.70
C GLU A 49 -0.33 6.37 -8.96
N ALA A 50 -0.81 5.13 -8.97
CA ALA A 50 -0.01 3.96 -9.25
C ALA A 50 -0.78 3.01 -10.16
N SER A 51 -0.11 2.36 -11.10
CA SER A 51 -0.70 1.32 -11.92
C SER A 51 -1.36 0.24 -11.06
N THR A 52 -2.56 -0.16 -11.47
CA THR A 52 -3.22 -1.36 -10.94
C THR A 52 -2.63 -2.65 -11.50
N PHE A 53 -1.72 -2.53 -12.48
CA PHE A 53 -1.17 -3.62 -13.28
C PHE A 53 0.36 -3.76 -13.22
N ASP A 54 1.05 -2.81 -12.59
CA ASP A 54 2.47 -2.90 -12.29
C ASP A 54 2.69 -2.69 -10.79
N TYR A 55 3.01 -3.78 -10.08
CA TYR A 55 3.21 -3.75 -8.64
C TYR A 55 4.45 -2.91 -8.23
N ARG A 56 5.39 -2.67 -9.16
CA ARG A 56 6.63 -1.94 -8.89
C ARG A 56 6.37 -0.45 -8.67
N GLU A 57 5.35 0.11 -9.33
CA GLU A 57 4.99 1.52 -9.17
C GLU A 57 4.52 1.82 -7.74
N VAL A 58 3.59 1.01 -7.20
CA VAL A 58 3.15 1.19 -5.82
C VAL A 58 4.28 0.95 -4.82
N TRP A 59 5.17 -0.02 -5.09
CA TRP A 59 6.32 -0.25 -4.22
C TRP A 59 7.23 0.98 -4.20
N GLY A 60 7.62 1.53 -5.37
CA GLY A 60 8.46 2.72 -5.44
C GLY A 60 7.85 3.94 -4.76
N ILE A 61 6.53 4.15 -4.90
CA ILE A 61 5.81 5.23 -4.20
C ILE A 61 5.90 5.04 -2.68
N LEU A 62 5.74 3.81 -2.19
CA LEU A 62 5.79 3.53 -0.75
C LEU A 62 7.21 3.69 -0.18
N GLU A 63 8.25 3.31 -0.93
CA GLU A 63 9.65 3.58 -0.54
C GLU A 63 9.89 5.09 -0.43
N SER A 64 9.46 5.88 -1.41
CA SER A 64 9.61 7.34 -1.36
C SER A 64 8.88 7.95 -0.17
N ILE A 65 7.65 7.51 0.13
CA ILE A 65 6.90 7.98 1.30
C ILE A 65 7.59 7.57 2.61
N TYR A 66 8.15 6.36 2.65
CA TYR A 66 8.86 5.86 3.81
C TYR A 66 10.12 6.68 4.08
N ASP A 67 10.99 6.83 3.07
CA ASP A 67 12.24 7.60 3.16
C ASP A 67 11.99 9.03 3.67
N ASP A 68 10.88 9.66 3.25
CA ASP A 68 10.51 11.00 3.68
C ASP A 68 9.98 11.10 5.11
N ARG A 69 9.46 10.01 5.71
CA ARG A 69 8.62 10.08 6.92
C ARG A 69 9.02 9.17 8.06
N TRP A 70 9.82 8.14 7.82
CA TRP A 70 10.05 7.05 8.77
C TRP A 70 10.69 7.51 10.09
N GLU A 71 11.54 8.55 10.06
CA GLU A 71 12.18 9.08 11.28
C GLU A 71 11.20 9.84 12.19
N ALA A 72 10.16 10.43 11.61
CA ALA A 72 9.26 11.35 12.31
C ALA A 72 7.90 10.73 12.65
N SER A 73 7.55 9.58 12.07
CA SER A 73 6.19 9.05 12.14
C SER A 73 6.14 7.53 12.04
N ASN A 74 5.23 6.93 12.81
CA ASN A 74 4.85 5.53 12.62
C ASN A 74 3.96 5.42 11.37
N ILE A 75 4.33 4.55 10.44
CA ILE A 75 3.60 4.38 9.19
C ILE A 75 2.60 3.23 9.31
N THR A 76 1.33 3.52 8.98
CA THR A 76 0.26 2.51 8.85
C THR A 76 -0.29 2.53 7.43
N LEU A 77 -0.37 1.34 6.83
CA LEU A 77 -0.78 1.14 5.45
C LEU A 77 -2.12 0.40 5.40
N SER A 78 -3.07 0.91 4.62
CA SER A 78 -4.35 0.22 4.36
C SER A 78 -4.51 -0.14 2.88
N PRO A 79 -4.21 -1.40 2.48
CA PRO A 79 -4.21 -1.80 1.10
C PRO A 79 -5.62 -2.20 0.64
N LEU A 80 -6.35 -1.25 0.07
CA LEU A 80 -7.70 -1.45 -0.47
C LEU A 80 -7.74 -1.51 -2.01
N GLY A 81 -6.57 -1.62 -2.64
CA GLY A 81 -6.39 -1.54 -4.09
C GLY A 81 -6.46 -2.88 -4.84
N SER A 82 -5.85 -2.92 -6.03
CA SER A 82 -5.80 -4.13 -6.86
C SER A 82 -4.94 -5.24 -6.23
N LYS A 83 -5.11 -6.48 -6.69
CA LYS A 83 -4.26 -7.62 -6.28
C LYS A 83 -2.77 -7.35 -6.52
N LEU A 84 -2.43 -6.72 -7.65
CA LEU A 84 -1.04 -6.39 -7.98
C LEU A 84 -0.50 -5.26 -7.09
N GLN A 85 -1.34 -4.28 -6.74
CA GLN A 85 -0.94 -3.29 -5.74
C GLN A 85 -0.71 -3.94 -4.37
N ALA A 86 -1.53 -4.93 -3.98
CA ALA A 86 -1.33 -5.68 -2.76
C ALA A 86 -0.01 -6.48 -2.75
N ILE A 87 0.47 -6.96 -3.92
CA ILE A 87 1.81 -7.55 -4.05
C ILE A 87 2.87 -6.51 -3.71
N GLY A 88 2.84 -5.33 -4.33
CA GLY A 88 3.82 -4.27 -4.06
C GLY A 88 3.84 -3.84 -2.59
N VAL A 89 2.66 -3.71 -1.97
CA VAL A 89 2.51 -3.48 -0.52
C VAL A 89 3.16 -4.61 0.30
N THR A 90 2.95 -5.87 -0.09
CA THR A 90 3.52 -7.02 0.63
C THR A 90 5.05 -6.99 0.57
N LEU A 91 5.62 -6.69 -0.59
CA LEU A 91 7.08 -6.60 -0.75
C LEU A 91 7.67 -5.45 0.07
N PHE A 92 7.01 -4.30 0.07
CA PHE A 92 7.35 -3.17 0.93
C PHE A 92 7.33 -3.56 2.43
N CYS A 93 6.27 -4.21 2.91
CA CYS A 93 6.17 -4.61 4.32
C CYS A 93 7.14 -5.74 4.71
N LEU A 94 7.59 -6.56 3.75
CA LEU A 94 8.63 -7.56 3.99
C LEU A 94 10.00 -6.92 4.22
N ARG A 95 10.23 -5.73 3.66
CA ARG A 95 11.44 -4.94 3.84
C ARG A 95 11.38 -4.08 5.10
N HIS A 96 10.24 -3.42 5.33
CA HIS A 96 10.04 -2.46 6.42
C HIS A 96 9.11 -3.07 7.48
N SER A 97 9.70 -3.82 8.42
CA SER A 97 8.97 -4.60 9.42
C SER A 97 8.29 -3.77 10.52
N ASP A 98 8.65 -2.49 10.61
CA ASP A 98 8.06 -1.49 11.51
C ASP A 98 6.73 -0.92 10.98
N VAL A 99 6.46 -1.07 9.68
CA VAL A 99 5.20 -0.65 9.06
C VAL A 99 4.05 -1.58 9.48
N ARG A 100 2.93 -0.98 9.88
CA ARG A 100 1.71 -1.73 10.22
C ARG A 100 0.74 -1.80 9.05
N VAL A 101 0.15 -2.96 8.82
CA VAL A 101 -0.89 -3.14 7.81
C VAL A 101 -2.26 -3.24 8.46
N LEU A 102 -3.20 -2.40 8.02
CA LEU A 102 -4.58 -2.37 8.49
C LEU A 102 -5.54 -2.73 7.35
N PHE A 103 -6.26 -3.83 7.51
CA PHE A 103 -7.31 -4.24 6.58
C PHE A 103 -8.69 -3.82 7.09
N SER A 104 -9.55 -3.35 6.18
CA SER A 104 -10.98 -3.23 6.47
C SER A 104 -11.66 -4.58 6.24
N VAL A 105 -12.41 -5.04 7.23
CA VAL A 105 -13.19 -6.28 7.12
C VAL A 105 -14.57 -5.94 6.56
N PRO A 106 -15.01 -6.56 5.45
CA PRO A 106 -16.34 -6.31 4.92
C PRO A 106 -17.39 -6.79 5.93
N LYS A 107 -18.35 -5.90 6.28
CA LYS A 107 -19.44 -6.23 7.23
C LYS A 107 -20.46 -7.20 6.65
N GLN A 108 -20.65 -7.17 5.34
CA GLN A 108 -21.67 -7.95 4.63
C GLN A 108 -21.15 -8.38 3.27
N TYR A 109 -21.71 -9.50 2.79
CA TYR A 109 -21.33 -10.13 1.55
C TYR A 109 -22.45 -9.99 0.51
N ASN A 110 -22.26 -9.17 -0.53
CA ASN A 110 -23.27 -8.93 -1.57
C ASN A 110 -22.96 -9.72 -2.87
N ARG A 111 -23.55 -10.91 -3.00
CA ARG A 111 -23.39 -11.78 -4.18
C ARG A 111 -23.90 -11.17 -5.49
N LYS A 112 -24.88 -10.26 -5.43
CA LYS A 112 -25.59 -9.76 -6.63
C LYS A 112 -24.72 -8.89 -7.53
N GLN A 113 -23.62 -8.35 -7.02
CA GLN A 113 -22.74 -7.41 -7.74
C GLN A 113 -21.38 -8.02 -8.12
N TRP A 114 -21.27 -9.35 -8.11
CA TRP A 114 -20.00 -10.01 -8.38
C TRP A 114 -19.67 -10.03 -9.88
N SER A 115 -18.39 -9.85 -10.18
CA SER A 115 -17.84 -10.14 -11.50
C SER A 115 -17.90 -11.64 -11.77
N HIS A 116 -18.31 -12.01 -12.98
CA HIS A 116 -18.35 -13.41 -13.42
C HIS A 116 -17.34 -13.62 -14.55
N GLY A 117 -16.70 -14.79 -14.55
CA GLY A 117 -15.68 -15.15 -15.52
C GLY A 117 -14.27 -14.68 -15.16
N VAL A 118 -13.31 -15.12 -15.97
CA VAL A 118 -11.91 -14.72 -15.91
C VAL A 118 -11.59 -14.12 -17.27
N ARG A 119 -11.22 -12.83 -17.30
CA ARG A 119 -10.82 -12.19 -18.56
C ARG A 119 -9.49 -12.74 -19.04
N GLU A 120 -8.52 -12.82 -18.12
CA GLU A 120 -7.17 -13.26 -18.43
C GLU A 120 -6.43 -13.76 -17.19
N LEU A 121 -5.44 -14.63 -17.39
CA LEU A 121 -4.55 -15.16 -16.36
C LEU A 121 -3.15 -14.59 -16.54
N TRP A 122 -2.62 -14.05 -15.44
CA TRP A 122 -1.30 -13.44 -15.41
C TRP A 122 -0.45 -14.15 -14.36
N GLN A 123 0.77 -14.52 -14.73
CA GLN A 123 1.72 -15.18 -13.84
C GLN A 123 2.88 -14.24 -13.56
N ILE A 124 3.16 -14.03 -12.28
CA ILE A 124 4.37 -13.36 -11.82
C ILE A 124 5.29 -14.42 -11.26
N SER A 125 6.52 -14.47 -11.77
CA SER A 125 7.56 -15.36 -11.26
C SER A 125 8.57 -14.55 -10.45
N PHE A 126 8.78 -14.96 -9.20
CA PHE A 126 9.82 -14.45 -8.34
C PHE A 126 11.04 -15.38 -8.26
N GLY A 127 11.06 -16.45 -9.07
CA GLY A 127 12.10 -17.46 -9.03
C GLY A 127 12.12 -18.23 -7.70
N SER A 128 13.31 -18.44 -7.14
CA SER A 128 13.50 -19.11 -5.86
C SER A 128 12.97 -18.26 -4.70
N GLY A 129 11.92 -18.72 -4.03
CA GLY A 129 11.30 -17.98 -2.93
C GLY A 129 12.26 -17.67 -1.77
N ARG A 130 13.21 -18.56 -1.47
CA ARG A 130 14.21 -18.32 -0.40
C ARG A 130 15.17 -17.20 -0.77
N GLU A 131 15.71 -17.24 -1.99
CA GLU A 131 16.63 -16.21 -2.48
C GLU A 131 15.92 -14.87 -2.61
N PHE A 132 14.71 -14.89 -3.18
CA PHE A 132 13.87 -13.72 -3.31
C PHE A 132 13.61 -13.04 -1.96
N LEU A 133 13.10 -13.79 -0.97
CA LEU A 133 12.82 -13.24 0.36
C LEU A 133 14.09 -12.74 1.07
N SER A 134 15.20 -13.47 0.93
CA SER A 134 16.50 -13.04 1.46
C SER A 134 16.93 -11.70 0.83
N ASN A 135 16.78 -11.55 -0.48
CA ASN A 135 17.16 -10.33 -1.18
C ASN A 135 16.27 -9.15 -0.80
N VAL A 136 14.95 -9.35 -0.73
CA VAL A 136 14.00 -8.31 -0.32
C VAL A 136 14.28 -7.80 1.10
N ARG A 137 14.57 -8.71 2.04
CA ARG A 137 14.88 -8.35 3.44
C ARG A 137 16.26 -7.72 3.63
N ARG A 138 17.26 -8.14 2.84
CA ARG A 138 18.63 -7.61 2.95
C ARG A 138 18.78 -6.24 2.31
N ALA A 139 18.00 -5.95 1.29
CA ALA A 139 18.00 -4.63 0.68
C ALA A 139 17.49 -3.61 1.73
N GLY A 140 18.39 -2.76 2.23
CA GLY A 140 18.10 -1.80 3.32
C GLY A 140 18.52 -2.23 4.72
N ALA A 141 19.04 -3.46 4.91
CA ALA A 141 19.59 -3.87 6.19
C ALA A 141 20.89 -3.11 6.49
N ILE A 142 20.96 -2.45 7.65
CA ILE A 142 22.18 -1.81 8.14
C ILE A 142 23.22 -2.92 8.37
N GLN A 143 24.32 -2.89 7.61
CA GLN A 143 25.50 -3.69 7.92
C GLN A 143 26.24 -3.03 9.07
N LEU A 144 26.07 -3.56 10.28
CA LEU A 144 26.92 -3.18 11.40
C LEU A 144 28.30 -3.81 11.19
N GLN A 145 29.27 -3.02 10.70
CA GLN A 145 30.68 -3.40 10.75
C GLN A 145 31.23 -3.04 12.14
N GLY A 146 31.87 -4.00 12.82
CA GLY A 146 32.73 -3.70 13.97
C GLY A 146 32.29 -4.18 15.36
N PHE A 147 31.39 -5.17 15.49
CA PHE A 147 31.24 -5.91 16.75
C PHE A 147 31.79 -7.32 16.58
N GLU A 148 33.10 -7.45 16.74
CA GLU A 148 33.71 -8.72 17.13
C GLU A 148 33.38 -8.95 18.62
N THR A 149 32.64 -10.02 18.91
CA THR A 149 32.58 -10.59 20.27
C THR A 149 33.84 -11.36 20.58
#